data_AF-A0A855XK82-F1
#
_entry.id   AF-A0A855XK82-F1
#
_cell.length_a   1.000
_cell.length_b   1.000
_cell.length_c   1.000
_cell.angle_alpha   90.00
_cell.angle_beta   90.00
_cell.angle_gamma   90.00
#
_symmetry.space_group_name_H-M   'P 1'
#
loop_
_entity.id
_entity.type
_entity.pdbx_description
1 polymer ?
#
loop_
_entity_poly.entity_id
_entity_poly.type
_entity_poly.pdbx_seq_one_letter_code
_entity_poly.pdbx_strand_id
1 'polypeptide(L)' 'EWYGKELILANQHYPSTQRCSQCGYIKTGEDKITLAGNQKYHTKHNEYICYKCDAVMDRDENAVMNLLQLA' A
#
# COMPACT_ATOMS: atom_id res chain seq x y z
N GLU A 1 -20.18 10.58 20.86
CA GLU A 1 -20.18 10.50 19.38
C GLU A 1 -18.94 11.17 18.83
N TRP A 2 -18.32 10.62 17.79
CA TRP A 2 -17.09 11.15 17.17
C TRP A 2 -17.42 12.22 16.13
N TYR A 3 -17.91 13.40 16.54
CA TYR A 3 -18.28 14.51 15.63
C TYR A 3 -19.22 14.11 14.47
N GLY A 4 -20.14 13.16 14.69
CA GLY A 4 -21.00 12.63 13.63
C GLY A 4 -20.28 11.78 12.57
N LYS A 5 -19.11 11.23 12.90
CA LYS A 5 -18.30 10.36 12.03
C LYS A 5 -18.29 8.93 12.56
N GLU A 6 -18.28 7.99 11.64
CA GLU A 6 -18.08 6.57 11.91
C GLU A 6 -16.58 6.24 11.91
N LEU A 7 -16.13 5.40 12.85
CA LEU A 7 -14.77 4.88 12.90
C LEU A 7 -14.75 3.45 12.40
N ILE A 8 -14.08 3.23 11.26
CA ILE A 8 -13.85 1.90 10.69
C ILE A 8 -12.41 1.49 11.00
N LEU A 9 -12.23 0.33 11.65
CA LEU A 9 -10.92 -0.19 12.01
C LEU A 9 -10.49 -1.27 11.01
N ALA A 10 -9.41 -0.99 10.26
CA ALA A 10 -8.78 -2.01 9.43
C ALA A 10 -8.06 -3.05 10.29
N ASN A 11 -7.98 -4.29 9.80
CA ASN A 11 -7.15 -5.33 10.42
C ASN A 11 -5.68 -4.87 10.47
N GLN A 12 -4.98 -5.11 11.58
CA GLN A 12 -3.57 -4.71 11.73
C GLN A 12 -2.62 -5.32 10.68
N HIS A 13 -2.99 -6.45 10.07
CA HIS A 13 -2.24 -7.13 9.02
C HIS A 13 -2.76 -6.79 7.61
N TYR A 14 -3.68 -5.83 7.47
CA TYR A 14 -4.13 -5.38 6.17
C TYR A 14 -2.95 -4.78 5.39
N PRO A 15 -2.64 -5.28 4.18
CA PRO A 15 -1.40 -4.95 3.48
C PRO A 15 -1.46 -3.60 2.77
N SER A 16 -1.92 -2.53 3.42
CA SER A 16 -2.17 -1.22 2.78
C SER A 16 -0.96 -0.65 2.04
N THR A 17 0.25 -0.83 2.56
CA THR A 17 1.49 -0.38 1.92
C THR A 17 2.04 -1.36 0.88
N GLN A 18 1.55 -2.60 0.83
CA GLN A 18 2.04 -3.65 -0.08
C GLN A 18 1.07 -3.95 -1.22
N ARG A 19 -0.23 -3.69 -1.02
CA ARG A 19 -1.30 -3.83 -2.01
C ARG A 19 -1.28 -2.66 -2.98
N CYS A 20 -1.52 -2.91 -4.25
CA CYS A 20 -1.68 -1.87 -5.24
C CYS A 20 -3.13 -1.37 -5.22
N SER A 21 -3.32 -0.08 -5.00
CA SER A 21 -4.65 0.55 -5.00
C SER A 21 -5.35 0.48 -6.36
N GLN A 22 -4.62 0.33 -7.47
CA GLN A 22 -5.15 0.29 -8.83
C GLN A 22 -5.59 -1.11 -9.27
N CYS A 23 -4.80 -2.16 -8.98
CA CYS A 23 -5.05 -3.52 -9.48
C CYS A 23 -5.19 -4.60 -8.40
N GLY A 24 -5.03 -4.24 -7.11
CA GLY A 24 -5.15 -5.15 -5.98
C GLY A 24 -4.00 -6.14 -5.80
N TYR A 25 -2.96 -6.11 -6.65
CA TYR A 25 -1.77 -6.96 -6.47
C TYR A 25 -1.09 -6.69 -5.13
N ILE A 26 -0.72 -7.75 -4.41
CA ILE A 26 -0.04 -7.66 -3.11
C ILE A 26 1.40 -8.12 -3.28
N LYS A 27 2.34 -7.23 -2.95
CA LYS A 27 3.76 -7.58 -2.89
C LYS A 27 4.03 -8.55 -1.74
N THR A 28 4.77 -9.62 -2.02
CA THR A 28 5.11 -10.69 -1.06
C THR A 28 6.60 -11.04 -1.12
N GLY A 29 7.13 -11.65 -0.06
CA GLY A 29 8.53 -12.08 -0.03
C GLY A 29 9.51 -10.93 -0.26
N GLU A 30 10.47 -11.13 -1.16
CA GLU A 30 11.48 -10.14 -1.53
C GLU A 30 10.94 -8.93 -2.30
N ASP A 31 9.68 -9.00 -2.75
CA ASP A 31 9.05 -7.91 -3.51
C ASP A 31 8.40 -6.88 -2.60
N LYS A 32 8.35 -7.16 -1.30
CA LYS A 32 7.80 -6.25 -0.30
C LYS A 32 8.62 -4.96 -0.24
N ILE A 33 7.91 -3.85 -0.04
CA ILE A 33 8.49 -2.54 0.25
C ILE A 33 9.14 -2.60 1.64
N THR A 34 10.40 -3.00 1.64
CA THR A 34 11.32 -3.20 2.77
C THR A 34 12.68 -2.69 2.32
N LEU A 35 13.67 -2.59 3.21
CA LEU A 35 15.02 -2.20 2.80
C LEU A 35 15.60 -3.15 1.73
N ALA A 36 15.43 -4.46 1.92
CA ALA A 36 15.90 -5.46 0.96
C ALA A 36 15.14 -5.43 -0.38
N GLY A 37 13.81 -5.35 -0.34
CA GLY A 37 13.01 -5.28 -1.57
C GLY A 37 13.27 -3.99 -2.34
N ASN A 38 13.39 -2.85 -1.66
CA ASN A 38 13.73 -1.58 -2.31
C ASN A 38 15.13 -1.62 -2.94
N GLN A 39 16.10 -2.28 -2.29
CA GLN A 39 17.42 -2.49 -2.87
C GLN A 39 17.37 -3.37 -4.13
N LYS A 40 16.58 -4.44 -4.11
CA LYS A 40 16.39 -5.36 -5.26
C LYS A 40 15.83 -4.65 -6.50
N TYR A 41 14.89 -3.73 -6.30
CA TYR A 41 14.20 -3.03 -7.39
C TYR A 41 14.71 -1.60 -7.62
N HIS A 42 15.74 -1.18 -6.89
CA HIS A 42 16.32 0.17 -6.95
C HIS A 42 15.30 1.30 -6.75
N THR A 43 14.34 1.11 -5.82
CA THR A 43 13.29 2.09 -5.52
C THR A 43 13.58 2.85 -4.22
N LYS A 44 13.04 4.06 -4.11
CA LYS A 44 13.05 4.78 -2.82
C LYS A 44 11.95 4.22 -1.90
N HIS A 45 12.10 4.44 -0.60
CA HIS A 45 11.16 3.91 0.39
C HIS A 45 9.77 4.56 0.37
N ASN A 46 9.68 5.78 -0.16
CA ASN A 46 8.42 6.51 -0.36
C ASN A 46 7.76 6.22 -1.72
N GLU A 47 8.44 5.53 -2.64
CA GLU A 47 7.87 5.20 -3.95
C GLU A 47 7.11 3.87 -3.88
N TYR A 48 5.92 3.84 -4.47
CA TYR A 48 5.19 2.61 -4.76
C TYR A 48 5.19 2.37 -6.26
N ILE A 49 5.81 1.27 -6.68
CA ILE A 49 5.76 0.79 -8.08
C ILE A 49 5.06 -0.57 -8.08
N CYS A 50 3.95 -0.69 -8.81
CA CYS A 50 3.28 -1.97 -8.97
C CYS A 50 3.98 -2.83 -10.03
N TYR A 51 4.41 -4.03 -9.67
CA TYR A 51 5.07 -4.96 -10.62
C TYR A 51 4.08 -5.77 -11.48
N LYS A 52 2.78 -5.47 -11.38
CA LYS A 52 1.72 -6.13 -12.14
C LYS A 52 1.03 -5.21 -13.15
N CYS A 53 0.80 -3.95 -12.78
CA CYS A 53 0.06 -3.00 -13.63
C CYS A 53 0.82 -1.69 -13.87
N ASP A 54 2.11 -1.65 -13.53
CA ASP A 54 3.04 -0.53 -13.77
C ASP A 54 2.64 0.82 -13.15
N ALA A 55 1.65 0.83 -12.25
CA ALA A 55 1.27 2.03 -11.54
C ALA A 55 2.42 2.54 -10.66
N VAL A 56 2.72 3.83 -10.75
CA VAL A 56 3.74 4.54 -9.97
C VAL A 56 3.06 5.68 -9.20
N MET A 57 3.27 5.72 -7.89
CA MET A 57 2.69 6.75 -7.02
C MET A 57 3.49 6.85 -5.70
N ASP A 58 3.16 7.83 -4.86
CA ASP A 58 3.66 7.84 -3.49
C ASP A 58 3.07 6.66 -2.69
N ARG A 59 3.89 6.04 -1.84
CA ARG A 59 3.50 4.86 -1.07
C ARG A 59 2.40 5.16 -0.05
N ASP A 60 2.42 6.33 0.56
CA ASP A 60 1.44 6.70 1.56
C ASP A 60 0.10 7.08 0.89
N GLU A 61 0.14 7.71 -0.30
CA GLU A 61 -1.05 7.88 -1.15
C GLU A 61 -1.67 6.53 -1.55
N ASN A 62 -0.85 5.58 -2.00
CA ASN A 62 -1.31 4.21 -2.29
C ASN A 62 -1.97 3.56 -1.06
N ALA A 63 -1.36 3.69 0.11
CA ALA A 63 -1.88 3.11 1.35
C ALA A 63 -3.21 3.72 1.78
N VAL A 64 -3.36 5.05 1.67
CA VAL A 64 -4.63 5.75 1.92
C VAL A 64 -5.72 5.21 0.98
N MET A 65 -5.43 5.11 -0.32
CA MET A 65 -6.40 4.57 -1.28
C MET A 65 -6.80 3.12 -1.00
N ASN A 66 -5.88 2.29 -0.52
CA ASN A 66 -6.21 0.92 -0.08
C ASN A 66 -7.07 0.89 1.18
N LEU A 67 -6.88 1.82 2.12
CA LEU A 67 -7.69 1.91 3.33
C LEU A 67 -9.10 2.44 3.02
N LEU A 68 -9.22 3.40 2.09
CA LEU A 68 -10.51 3.90 1.61
C LEU A 68 -11.37 2.82 0.95
N GLN A 69 -10.77 1.76 0.39
CA GLN A 69 -11.52 0.61 -0.16
C GLN A 69 -12.17 -0.29 0.91
N LEU A 70 -11.86 -0.10 2.20
CA LEU A 70 -12.49 -0.81 3.32
C LEU A 70 -13.64 -0.01 3.95
N ALA A 71 -13.86 1.23 3.50
CA ALA A 71 -14.86 2.14 4.02
C ALA A 71 -16.16 2.11 3.20
#